data_AF-A0A6I3X0S1-F1
#
_entry.id   AF-A0A6I3X0S1-F1
#
_cell.length_a   1.000
_cell.length_b   1.000
_cell.length_c   1.000
_cell.angle_alpha   90.00
_cell.angle_beta   90.00
_cell.angle_gamma   90.00
#
_symmetry.space_group_name_H-M   'P 1'
#
loop_
_entity.id
_entity.type
_entity.pdbx_description
1 polymer ?
#
loop_
_entity_poly.entity_id
_entity_poly.type
_entity_poly.pdbx_seq_one_letter_code
_entity_poly.pdbx_strand_id
1 'polypeptide(L)'
;MELSPQSVSSTTFRIVKKGYDPEQVKSYLADLASSIEVTQNQASAMEARARAAISRLQELSAQAPPAEAAPVVTGPVVTGEAENISRTLLLAQRAADAAIADATAEAEGIVAKATAHSQSLLEGTQEIVNRLVEESSAEARRAGEAQRVQVESEVQALLARREFLLADVEQLDQHIVTQRERLRDVASELSNIVAKVPGGLADLRRPLMSAVEAAAPVAVAAPEPEPVADAPDGHGAIAELEVGEDATVPMVRTEHSDQLVPFTSAAPVVLTPMVERAVDTIWTGRPSDEAPWTPVAEPNLLDGLDAITEEVPAVRQERPNDVTIRGEELA
;
A
#
# COMPACT_ATOMS: atom_id res chain seq x y z
N MET A 1 -12.38 37.60 -5.67
CA MET A 1 -13.12 36.35 -5.90
C MET A 1 -12.77 35.46 -4.73
N GLU A 2 -13.64 35.36 -3.73
CA GLU A 2 -13.29 34.63 -2.50
C GLU A 2 -13.55 33.14 -2.70
N LEU A 3 -12.48 32.36 -2.75
CA LEU A 3 -12.55 30.90 -2.70
C LEU A 3 -12.91 30.50 -1.26
N SER A 4 -14.17 30.10 -1.06
CA SER A 4 -14.58 29.44 0.18
C SER A 4 -14.14 27.96 0.16
N PRO A 5 -13.70 27.38 1.29
CA PRO A 5 -13.39 25.94 1.37
C PRO A 5 -14.50 25.04 0.83
N GLN A 6 -15.76 25.40 1.09
CA GLN A 6 -16.92 24.64 0.61
C GLN A 6 -17.13 24.76 -0.91
N SER A 7 -16.74 25.89 -1.51
CA SER A 7 -16.82 26.08 -2.96
C SER A 7 -15.77 25.25 -3.70
N VAL A 8 -14.61 25.03 -3.10
CA VAL A 8 -13.54 24.21 -3.66
C VAL A 8 -13.90 22.72 -3.61
N SER A 9 -14.44 22.23 -2.49
CA SER A 9 -14.83 20.82 -2.36
C SER A 9 -16.06 20.41 -3.16
N SER A 10 -16.98 21.35 -3.42
CA SER A 10 -18.22 21.11 -4.19
C SER A 10 -18.08 21.33 -5.70
N THR A 11 -16.90 21.73 -6.19
CA THR A 11 -16.66 21.93 -7.62
C THR A 11 -16.63 20.57 -8.34
N THR A 12 -17.45 20.44 -9.40
CA THR A 12 -17.51 19.23 -10.24
C THR A 12 -16.90 19.50 -11.61
N PHE A 13 -16.20 18.50 -12.17
CA PHE A 13 -15.53 18.59 -13.46
C PHE A 13 -16.18 17.67 -14.49
N ARG A 14 -16.15 18.06 -15.78
CA ARG A 14 -16.60 17.21 -16.88
C ARG A 14 -15.61 16.05 -17.10
N ILE A 15 -16.11 14.82 -17.13
CA ILE A 15 -15.31 13.63 -17.41
C ILE A 15 -15.04 13.55 -18.92
N VAL A 16 -13.78 13.35 -19.29
CA VAL A 16 -13.31 13.23 -20.68
C VAL A 16 -12.55 11.91 -20.86
N LYS A 17 -12.61 11.31 -22.06
CA LYS A 17 -12.06 9.97 -22.38
C LYS A 17 -10.57 9.80 -22.08
N LYS A 18 -9.80 10.91 -22.04
CA LYS A 18 -8.45 10.99 -21.48
C LYS A 18 -8.41 12.20 -20.56
N GLY A 19 -8.40 11.96 -19.26
CA GLY A 19 -8.41 12.99 -18.23
C GLY A 19 -7.73 12.52 -16.95
N TYR A 20 -7.68 13.42 -15.97
CA TYR A 20 -7.24 13.09 -14.61
C TYR A 20 -8.26 12.16 -13.94
N ASP A 21 -7.76 11.30 -13.05
CA ASP A 21 -8.58 10.40 -12.25
C ASP A 21 -9.53 11.22 -11.34
N PRO A 22 -10.86 11.04 -11.43
CA PRO A 22 -11.82 11.79 -10.62
C PRO A 22 -11.61 11.61 -9.12
N GLU A 23 -11.18 10.44 -8.64
CA GLU A 23 -11.00 10.20 -7.20
C GLU A 23 -9.76 10.93 -6.67
N GLN A 24 -8.67 10.94 -7.44
CA GLN A 24 -7.46 11.72 -7.10
C GLN A 24 -7.73 13.24 -7.12
N VAL A 25 -8.58 13.71 -8.03
CA VAL A 25 -8.98 15.13 -8.06
C VAL A 25 -9.83 15.48 -6.84
N LYS A 26 -10.75 14.61 -6.42
CA LYS A 26 -11.55 14.81 -5.19
C LYS A 26 -10.69 14.85 -3.93
N SER A 27 -9.72 13.94 -3.80
CA SER A 27 -8.80 13.94 -2.65
C SER A 27 -7.96 15.23 -2.62
N TYR A 28 -7.45 15.67 -3.78
CA TYR A 28 -6.72 16.92 -3.89
C TYR A 28 -7.57 18.15 -3.54
N LEU A 29 -8.84 18.19 -3.97
CA LEU A 29 -9.76 19.27 -3.61
C LEU A 29 -10.08 19.27 -2.10
N ALA A 30 -10.17 18.10 -1.46
CA ALA A 30 -10.36 17.99 -0.02
C ALA A 30 -9.13 18.50 0.75
N ASP A 31 -7.93 18.11 0.32
CA ASP A 31 -6.67 18.60 0.89
C ASP A 31 -6.55 20.13 0.73
N LEU A 32 -6.86 20.63 -0.47
CA LEU A 32 -6.85 22.07 -0.75
C LEU A 32 -7.87 22.81 0.14
N ALA A 33 -9.09 22.31 0.28
CA ALA A 33 -10.10 22.90 1.16
C ALA A 33 -9.63 22.95 2.63
N SER A 34 -9.00 21.88 3.12
CA SER A 34 -8.44 21.82 4.48
C SER A 34 -7.30 22.84 4.67
N SER A 35 -6.43 22.99 3.67
CA SER A 35 -5.32 23.96 3.72
C SER A 35 -5.83 25.40 3.76
N ILE A 36 -6.89 25.71 2.99
CA ILE A 36 -7.54 27.02 3.01
C ILE A 36 -8.17 27.29 4.37
N GLU A 37 -8.86 26.31 4.95
CA GLU A 37 -9.44 26.44 6.30
C GLU A 37 -8.37 26.72 7.37
N VAL A 38 -7.23 26.01 7.33
CA VAL A 38 -6.10 26.26 8.24
C VAL A 38 -5.56 27.68 8.09
N THR A 39 -5.33 28.14 6.85
CA THR A 39 -4.81 29.50 6.62
C THR A 39 -5.82 30.59 7.03
N GLN A 40 -7.11 30.35 6.83
CA GLN A 40 -8.17 31.27 7.24
C GLN A 40 -8.28 31.34 8.78
N ASN A 41 -8.18 30.20 9.46
CA ASN A 41 -8.13 30.13 10.92
C ASN A 41 -6.87 30.79 11.48
N GLN A 42 -5.74 30.66 10.80
CA GLN A 42 -4.50 31.34 11.19
C GLN A 42 -4.62 32.86 11.01
N ALA A 43 -5.20 33.32 9.90
CA ALA A 43 -5.43 34.74 9.64
C ALA A 43 -6.37 35.37 10.66
N SER A 44 -7.49 34.71 10.98
CA SER A 44 -8.43 35.19 12.00
C SER A 44 -7.83 35.20 13.41
N ALA A 45 -6.99 34.22 13.75
CA ALA A 45 -6.24 34.19 15.01
C ALA A 45 -5.19 35.33 15.09
N MET A 46 -4.49 35.62 14.00
CA MET A 46 -3.55 36.74 13.92
C MET A 46 -4.27 38.09 14.03
N GLU A 47 -5.42 38.24 13.39
CA GLU A 47 -6.23 39.45 13.49
C GLU A 47 -6.76 39.67 14.92
N ALA A 48 -7.25 38.61 15.57
CA ALA A 48 -7.69 38.67 16.96
C ALA A 48 -6.55 39.09 17.90
N ARG A 49 -5.34 38.55 17.69
CA ARG A 49 -4.13 38.93 18.45
C ARG A 49 -3.71 40.37 18.17
N ALA A 50 -3.75 40.82 16.92
CA ALA A 50 -3.42 42.20 16.55
C ALA A 50 -4.41 43.18 17.19
N ARG A 51 -5.71 42.88 17.16
CA ARG A 51 -6.74 43.69 17.83
C ARG A 51 -6.53 43.73 19.35
N ALA A 52 -6.21 42.61 19.99
CA ALA A 52 -5.89 42.57 21.42
C ALA A 52 -4.63 43.38 21.77
N ALA A 53 -3.59 43.34 20.92
CA ALA A 53 -2.39 44.14 21.10
C ALA A 53 -2.66 45.65 20.96
N ILE A 54 -3.49 46.05 19.99
CA ILE A 54 -3.91 47.44 19.81
C ILE A 54 -4.70 47.94 21.02
N SER A 55 -5.63 47.15 21.56
CA SER A 55 -6.38 47.52 22.77
C SER A 55 -5.46 47.70 23.98
N ARG A 56 -4.45 46.82 24.15
CA ARG A 56 -3.45 46.96 25.23
C ARG A 56 -2.59 48.22 25.07
N LEU A 57 -2.21 48.57 23.84
CA LEU A 57 -1.46 49.81 23.58
C LEU A 57 -2.31 51.07 23.85
N GLN A 58 -3.60 51.03 23.51
CA GLN A 58 -4.52 52.14 23.82
C GLN A 58 -4.67 52.33 25.33
N GLU A 59 -4.81 51.25 26.09
CA GLU A 59 -4.89 51.28 27.56
C GLU A 59 -3.61 51.86 28.19
N LEU A 60 -2.42 51.43 27.73
CA LEU A 60 -1.14 51.99 28.18
C LEU A 60 -0.97 53.48 27.81
N SER A 61 -1.44 53.89 26.63
CA SER A 61 -1.37 55.29 26.20
C SER A 61 -2.30 56.21 26.98
N ALA A 62 -3.46 55.70 27.42
CA ALA A 62 -4.39 56.43 28.28
C ALA A 62 -3.87 56.57 29.73
N GLN A 63 -3.00 55.66 30.16
CA GLN A 63 -2.38 55.66 31.49
C GLN A 63 -1.10 56.51 31.58
N ALA A 64 -0.58 57.04 30.46
CA ALA A 64 0.65 57.84 30.43
C ALA A 64 0.36 59.34 30.77
N PRO A 65 0.94 59.90 31.85
CA PRO A 65 0.85 61.34 32.12
C PRO A 65 1.71 62.15 31.13
N PRO A 66 1.36 63.42 30.83
CA PRO A 66 2.15 64.27 29.94
C PRO A 66 3.52 64.57 30.56
N ALA A 67 4.60 64.17 29.87
CA ALA A 67 5.97 64.40 30.31
C ALA A 67 6.35 65.89 30.17
N GLU A 68 6.68 66.53 31.30
CA GLU A 68 7.30 67.84 31.38
C GLU A 68 8.74 67.83 30.83
N ALA A 69 9.10 68.94 30.19
CA ALA A 69 10.39 69.22 29.58
C ALA A 69 11.55 69.30 30.60
N ALA A 70 12.71 68.75 30.25
CA ALA A 70 13.95 68.92 31.00
C ALA A 70 14.79 70.11 30.47
N PRO A 71 15.44 70.90 31.35
CA PRO A 71 16.19 72.10 30.97
C PRO A 71 17.63 71.80 30.55
N VAL A 72 18.12 72.62 29.62
CA VAL A 72 19.49 72.68 29.10
C VAL A 72 20.39 73.43 30.10
N VAL A 73 21.56 72.87 30.44
CA VAL A 73 22.60 73.57 31.23
C VAL A 73 23.90 73.62 30.45
N THR A 74 24.42 74.82 30.23
CA THR A 74 25.67 75.15 29.53
C THR A 74 26.65 75.85 30.48
N GLY A 75 27.93 75.43 30.51
CA GLY A 75 29.03 76.15 31.19
C GLY A 75 30.37 75.36 31.22
N PRO A 76 31.55 75.96 30.94
CA PRO A 76 32.77 75.22 30.60
C PRO A 76 33.70 74.94 31.80
N VAL A 77 34.24 73.71 31.89
CA VAL A 77 35.33 73.31 32.81
C VAL A 77 36.33 72.43 32.05
N VAL A 78 37.36 73.05 31.46
CA VAL A 78 38.22 72.43 30.42
C VAL A 78 39.20 71.36 30.95
N THR A 79 39.33 71.13 32.26
CA THR A 79 40.15 70.02 32.82
C THR A 79 39.32 68.88 33.40
N GLY A 80 38.17 69.16 34.02
CA GLY A 80 37.23 68.13 34.49
C GLY A 80 36.45 67.44 33.37
N GLU A 81 36.34 68.09 32.21
CA GLU A 81 35.64 67.53 31.03
C GLU A 81 36.39 66.33 30.43
N ALA A 82 37.72 66.37 30.34
CA ALA A 82 38.52 65.22 29.89
C ALA A 82 38.39 64.01 30.81
N GLU A 83 38.39 64.23 32.14
CA GLU A 83 38.17 63.18 33.13
C GLU A 83 36.75 62.61 33.04
N ASN A 84 35.74 63.46 32.84
CA ASN A 84 34.35 63.02 32.65
C ASN A 84 34.15 62.24 31.35
N ILE A 85 34.79 62.66 30.25
CA ILE A 85 34.76 61.92 28.98
C ILE A 85 35.40 60.54 29.17
N SER A 86 36.56 60.45 29.82
CA SER A 86 37.23 59.17 30.06
C SER A 86 36.41 58.21 30.95
N ARG A 87 35.78 58.72 32.02
CA ARG A 87 34.87 57.95 32.88
C ARG A 87 33.65 57.45 32.10
N THR A 88 33.10 58.29 31.22
CA THR A 88 31.94 57.93 30.40
C THR A 88 32.31 56.87 29.36
N LEU A 89 33.48 56.98 28.71
CA LEU A 89 33.96 55.96 27.77
C LEU A 89 34.21 54.61 28.45
N LEU A 90 34.79 54.60 29.67
CA LEU A 90 34.97 53.36 30.42
C LEU A 90 33.65 52.71 30.84
N LEU A 91 32.64 53.52 31.22
CA LEU A 91 31.31 53.02 31.52
C LEU A 91 30.63 52.47 30.26
N ALA A 92 30.72 53.18 29.14
CA ALA A 92 30.19 52.75 27.85
C ALA A 92 30.87 51.46 27.36
N GLN A 93 32.20 51.36 27.49
CA GLN A 93 32.94 50.14 27.16
C GLN A 93 32.49 48.98 28.04
N ARG A 94 32.39 49.18 29.36
CA ARG A 94 31.90 48.15 30.27
C ARG A 94 30.46 47.73 29.97
N ALA A 95 29.60 48.67 29.57
CA ALA A 95 28.23 48.39 29.15
C ALA A 95 28.20 47.60 27.83
N ALA A 96 29.09 47.92 26.88
CA ALA A 96 29.24 47.17 25.64
C ALA A 96 29.75 45.75 25.90
N ASP A 97 30.77 45.58 26.74
CA ASP A 97 31.31 44.27 27.12
C ASP A 97 30.25 43.42 27.82
N ALA A 98 29.44 44.02 28.72
CA ALA A 98 28.31 43.35 29.35
C ALA A 98 27.25 42.95 28.32
N ALA A 99 26.89 43.83 27.38
CA ALA A 99 25.93 43.51 26.33
C ALA A 99 26.44 42.38 25.40
N ILE A 100 27.75 42.33 25.11
CA ILE A 100 28.36 41.23 24.33
C ILE A 100 28.30 39.93 25.12
N ALA A 101 28.61 39.95 26.42
CA ALA A 101 28.52 38.77 27.28
C ALA A 101 27.08 38.23 27.36
N ASP A 102 26.10 39.12 27.52
CA ASP A 102 24.68 38.74 27.56
C ASP A 102 24.21 38.18 26.21
N ALA A 103 24.57 38.83 25.09
CA ALA A 103 24.20 38.38 23.75
C ALA A 103 24.84 37.03 23.39
N THR A 104 26.09 36.79 23.80
CA THR A 104 26.76 35.50 23.57
C THR A 104 26.13 34.38 24.41
N ALA A 105 25.82 34.64 25.68
CA ALA A 105 25.10 33.68 26.52
C ALA A 105 23.69 33.36 25.98
N GLU A 106 22.98 34.36 25.46
CA GLU A 106 21.67 34.14 24.83
C GLU A 106 21.79 33.32 23.53
N ALA A 107 22.78 33.64 22.69
CA ALA A 107 23.05 32.89 21.46
C ALA A 107 23.39 31.42 21.73
N GLU A 108 24.26 31.15 22.71
CA GLU A 108 24.58 29.79 23.15
C GLU A 108 23.33 29.05 23.66
N GLY A 109 22.48 29.74 24.43
CA GLY A 109 21.22 29.20 24.90
C GLY A 109 20.24 28.84 23.77
N ILE A 110 20.16 29.66 22.72
CA ILE A 110 19.32 29.38 21.54
C ILE A 110 19.86 28.17 20.78
N VAL A 111 21.18 28.10 20.55
CA VAL A 111 21.80 26.96 19.87
C VAL A 111 21.56 25.67 20.64
N ALA A 112 21.78 25.66 21.96
CA ALA A 112 21.55 24.49 22.80
C ALA A 112 20.10 24.00 22.75
N LYS A 113 19.12 24.93 22.77
CA LYS A 113 17.68 24.59 22.62
C LYS A 113 17.37 24.04 21.23
N ALA A 114 17.91 24.64 20.18
CA ALA A 114 17.70 24.20 18.81
C ALA A 114 18.29 22.79 18.58
N THR A 115 19.49 22.51 19.12
CA THR A 115 20.11 21.19 19.01
C THR A 115 19.38 20.13 19.84
N ALA A 116 18.92 20.47 21.04
CA ALA A 116 18.12 19.55 21.85
C ALA A 116 16.78 19.22 21.17
N HIS A 117 16.15 20.24 20.55
CA HIS A 117 14.91 20.04 19.81
C HIS A 117 15.12 19.18 18.56
N SER A 118 16.19 19.43 17.78
CA SER A 118 16.47 18.61 16.60
C SER A 118 16.81 17.16 16.96
N GLN A 119 17.56 16.92 18.04
CA GLN A 119 17.83 15.58 18.54
C GLN A 119 16.54 14.85 18.94
N SER A 120 15.65 15.50 19.70
CA SER A 120 14.36 14.92 20.08
C SER A 120 13.47 14.61 18.86
N LEU A 121 13.49 15.47 17.83
CA LEU A 121 12.77 15.18 16.58
C LEU A 121 13.36 13.97 15.85
N LEU A 122 14.69 13.86 15.77
CA LEU A 122 15.35 12.72 15.14
C LEU A 122 15.01 11.41 15.89
N GLU A 123 15.12 11.41 17.21
CA GLU A 123 14.74 10.26 18.05
C GLU A 123 13.28 9.86 17.83
N GLY A 124 12.35 10.84 17.84
CA GLY A 124 10.94 10.60 17.58
C GLY A 124 10.68 10.04 16.16
N THR A 125 11.36 10.56 15.14
CA THR A 125 11.22 10.03 13.77
C THR A 125 11.80 8.63 13.64
N GLN A 126 12.94 8.34 14.30
CA GLN A 126 13.54 7.01 14.30
C GLN A 126 12.63 5.99 14.98
N GLU A 127 12.00 6.34 16.10
CA GLU A 127 11.04 5.48 16.78
C GLU A 127 9.82 5.17 15.89
N ILE A 128 9.27 6.19 15.22
CA ILE A 128 8.14 6.02 14.28
C ILE A 128 8.54 5.12 13.10
N VAL A 129 9.72 5.33 12.51
CA VAL A 129 10.21 4.50 11.39
C VAL A 129 10.40 3.05 11.83
N ASN A 130 11.02 2.82 12.99
CA ASN A 130 11.20 1.46 13.52
C ASN A 130 9.86 0.77 13.76
N ARG A 131 8.89 1.49 14.35
CA ARG A 131 7.53 0.97 14.58
C ARG A 131 6.82 0.61 13.27
N LEU A 132 6.91 1.47 12.25
CA LEU A 132 6.31 1.23 10.94
C LEU A 132 6.95 0.02 10.22
N VAL A 133 8.27 -0.14 10.35
CA VAL A 133 8.99 -1.30 9.80
C VAL A 133 8.57 -2.58 10.53
N GLU A 134 8.45 -2.56 11.86
CA GLU A 134 7.97 -3.70 12.62
C GLU A 134 6.54 -4.09 12.23
N GLU A 135 5.64 -3.11 12.15
CA GLU A 135 4.23 -3.30 11.78
C GLU A 135 4.09 -3.87 10.36
N SER A 136 4.77 -3.27 9.38
CA SER A 136 4.76 -3.77 7.99
C SER A 136 5.38 -5.16 7.88
N SER A 137 6.44 -5.46 8.63
CA SER A 137 7.04 -6.80 8.65
C SER A 137 6.11 -7.85 9.28
N ALA A 138 5.35 -7.47 10.31
CA ALA A 138 4.37 -8.34 10.95
C ALA A 138 3.19 -8.60 10.02
N GLU A 139 2.70 -7.57 9.32
CA GLU A 139 1.61 -7.72 8.36
C GLU A 139 2.03 -8.56 7.15
N ALA A 140 3.24 -8.37 6.62
CA ALA A 140 3.77 -9.21 5.54
C ALA A 140 3.86 -10.68 5.94
N ARG A 141 4.24 -11.00 7.20
CA ARG A 141 4.23 -12.37 7.71
C ARG A 141 2.81 -12.93 7.82
N ARG A 142 1.87 -12.18 8.40
CA ARG A 142 0.45 -12.60 8.52
C ARG A 142 -0.17 -12.86 7.14
N ALA A 143 0.04 -11.96 6.19
CA ALA A 143 -0.45 -12.12 4.81
C ALA A 143 0.16 -13.35 4.13
N GLY A 144 1.47 -13.58 4.30
CA GLY A 144 2.15 -14.77 3.78
C GLY A 144 1.66 -16.08 4.40
N GLU A 145 1.40 -16.10 5.71
CA GLU A 145 0.81 -17.26 6.40
C GLU A 145 -0.63 -17.52 5.94
N ALA A 146 -1.44 -16.47 5.77
CA ALA A 146 -2.80 -16.59 5.26
C ALA A 146 -2.83 -17.18 3.83
N GLN A 147 -1.95 -16.70 2.95
CA GLN A 147 -1.81 -17.24 1.59
C GLN A 147 -1.37 -18.70 1.60
N ARG A 148 -0.44 -19.08 2.49
CA ARG A 148 -0.02 -20.48 2.63
C ARG A 148 -1.18 -21.39 3.04
N VAL A 149 -1.94 -21.00 4.05
CA VAL A 149 -3.12 -21.75 4.49
C VAL A 149 -4.17 -21.84 3.37
N GLN A 150 -4.38 -20.77 2.62
CA GLN A 150 -5.29 -20.79 1.47
C GLN A 150 -4.82 -21.79 0.41
N VAL A 151 -3.56 -21.72 -0.03
CA VAL A 151 -3.00 -22.64 -1.03
C VAL A 151 -3.06 -24.09 -0.55
N GLU A 152 -2.74 -24.35 0.73
CA GLU A 152 -2.87 -25.67 1.32
C GLU A 152 -4.32 -26.17 1.28
N SER A 153 -5.29 -25.32 1.62
CA SER A 153 -6.72 -25.68 1.55
C SER A 153 -7.19 -25.99 0.12
N GLU A 154 -6.70 -25.25 -0.87
CA GLU A 154 -7.02 -25.47 -2.28
C GLU A 154 -6.42 -26.78 -2.79
N VAL A 155 -5.16 -27.08 -2.40
CA VAL A 155 -4.53 -28.37 -2.70
C VAL A 155 -5.31 -29.52 -2.08
N GLN A 156 -5.75 -29.40 -0.82
CA GLN A 156 -6.58 -30.42 -0.18
C GLN A 156 -7.92 -30.61 -0.89
N ALA A 157 -8.57 -29.53 -1.33
CA ALA A 157 -9.81 -29.61 -2.10
C ALA A 157 -9.60 -30.31 -3.47
N LEU A 158 -8.49 -30.02 -4.16
CA LEU A 158 -8.13 -30.68 -5.41
C LEU A 158 -7.81 -32.17 -5.22
N LEU A 159 -7.12 -32.53 -4.14
CA LEU A 159 -6.86 -33.93 -3.79
C LEU A 159 -8.15 -34.68 -3.50
N ALA A 160 -9.05 -34.12 -2.70
CA ALA A 160 -10.35 -34.71 -2.43
C ALA A 160 -11.18 -34.89 -3.72
N ARG A 161 -11.15 -33.90 -4.62
CA ARG A 161 -11.82 -34.01 -5.93
C ARG A 161 -11.18 -35.10 -6.81
N ARG A 162 -9.85 -35.22 -6.79
CA ARG A 162 -9.14 -36.27 -7.52
C ARG A 162 -9.52 -37.65 -7.00
N GLU A 163 -9.55 -37.84 -5.68
CA GLU A 163 -9.94 -39.10 -5.06
C GLU A 163 -11.40 -39.48 -5.41
N PHE A 164 -12.31 -38.50 -5.39
CA PHE A 164 -13.68 -38.70 -5.83
C PHE A 164 -13.78 -39.16 -7.28
N LEU A 165 -13.06 -38.50 -8.20
CA LEU A 165 -13.06 -38.88 -9.62
C LEU A 165 -12.42 -40.25 -9.86
N LEU A 166 -11.38 -40.62 -9.11
CA LEU A 166 -10.78 -41.95 -9.20
C LEU A 166 -11.77 -43.03 -8.75
N ALA A 167 -12.51 -42.79 -7.66
CA ALA A 167 -13.55 -43.70 -7.20
C ALA A 167 -14.69 -43.83 -8.24
N ASP A 168 -15.08 -42.73 -8.90
CA ASP A 168 -16.09 -42.76 -9.97
C ASP A 168 -15.63 -43.57 -11.19
N VAL A 169 -14.37 -43.41 -11.63
CA VAL A 169 -13.81 -44.24 -12.71
C VAL A 169 -13.81 -45.72 -12.33
N GLU A 170 -13.40 -46.04 -11.10
CA GLU A 170 -13.45 -47.42 -10.60
C GLU A 170 -14.88 -47.98 -10.61
N GLN A 171 -15.86 -47.18 -10.19
CA GLN A 171 -17.28 -47.56 -10.24
C GLN A 171 -17.78 -47.79 -11.67
N LEU A 172 -17.40 -46.92 -12.62
CA LEU A 172 -17.74 -47.08 -14.04
C LEU A 172 -17.10 -48.33 -14.64
N ASP A 173 -15.86 -48.63 -14.29
CA ASP A 173 -15.16 -49.85 -14.74
C ASP A 173 -15.84 -51.11 -14.22
N GLN A 174 -16.19 -51.15 -12.92
CA GLN A 174 -16.95 -52.25 -12.33
C GLN A 174 -18.32 -52.41 -12.99
N HIS A 175 -19.01 -51.31 -13.30
CA HIS A 175 -20.29 -51.35 -14.00
C HIS A 175 -20.13 -51.94 -15.41
N ILE A 176 -19.11 -51.54 -16.17
CA ILE A 176 -18.84 -52.08 -17.51
C ILE A 176 -18.53 -53.57 -17.46
N VAL A 177 -17.73 -54.03 -16.49
CA VAL A 177 -17.44 -55.47 -16.29
C VAL A 177 -18.75 -56.22 -16.04
N THR A 178 -19.57 -55.74 -15.11
CA THR A 178 -20.87 -56.34 -14.78
C THR A 178 -21.80 -56.40 -16.00
N GLN A 179 -21.89 -55.33 -16.79
CA GLN A 179 -22.73 -55.32 -18.00
C GLN A 179 -22.20 -56.30 -19.06
N ARG A 180 -20.87 -56.41 -19.22
CA ARG A 180 -20.27 -57.37 -20.15
C ARG A 180 -20.53 -58.82 -19.71
N GLU A 181 -20.48 -59.12 -18.42
CA GLU A 181 -20.83 -60.44 -17.90
C GLU A 181 -22.30 -60.77 -18.16
N ARG A 182 -23.23 -59.85 -17.83
CA ARG A 182 -24.65 -60.01 -18.13
C ARG A 182 -24.92 -60.26 -19.61
N LEU A 183 -24.25 -59.53 -20.51
CA LEU A 183 -24.39 -59.75 -21.96
C LEU A 183 -23.87 -61.12 -22.40
N ARG A 184 -22.78 -61.62 -21.79
CA ARG A 184 -22.26 -62.98 -22.07
C ARG A 184 -23.20 -64.06 -21.54
N ASP A 185 -23.82 -63.84 -20.39
CA ASP A 185 -24.79 -64.78 -19.82
C ASP A 185 -26.04 -64.87 -20.71
N VAL A 186 -26.60 -63.72 -21.11
CA VAL A 186 -27.74 -63.66 -22.05
C VAL A 186 -27.39 -64.31 -23.39
N ALA A 187 -26.20 -64.01 -23.94
CA ALA A 187 -25.76 -64.63 -25.19
C ALA A 187 -25.61 -66.16 -25.06
N SER A 188 -25.10 -66.65 -23.92
CA SER A 188 -24.96 -68.08 -23.62
C SER A 188 -26.33 -68.75 -23.44
N GLU A 189 -27.27 -68.08 -22.77
CA GLU A 189 -28.65 -68.55 -22.62
C GLU A 189 -29.36 -68.66 -23.97
N LEU A 190 -29.27 -67.61 -24.81
CA LEU A 190 -29.80 -67.63 -26.16
C LEU A 190 -29.17 -68.75 -26.98
N SER A 191 -27.85 -68.95 -26.90
CA SER A 191 -27.17 -70.05 -27.59
C SER A 191 -27.66 -71.43 -27.11
N ASN A 192 -27.89 -71.60 -25.80
CA ASN A 192 -28.44 -72.81 -25.23
C ASN A 192 -29.88 -73.07 -25.69
N ILE A 193 -30.72 -72.04 -25.78
CA ILE A 193 -32.09 -72.13 -26.30
C ILE A 193 -32.05 -72.56 -27.77
N VAL A 194 -31.20 -71.92 -28.59
CA VAL A 194 -31.01 -72.26 -30.00
C VAL A 194 -30.58 -73.73 -30.17
N ALA A 195 -29.66 -74.21 -29.32
CA ALA A 195 -29.17 -75.59 -29.38
C ALA A 195 -30.21 -76.64 -28.94
N LYS A 196 -31.13 -76.30 -28.04
CA LYS A 196 -32.16 -77.23 -27.52
C LYS A 196 -33.34 -77.45 -28.47
N VAL A 197 -33.52 -76.65 -29.52
CA VAL A 197 -34.62 -76.79 -30.49
C VAL A 197 -34.22 -77.76 -31.61
N PRO A 198 -34.72 -79.03 -31.62
CA PRO A 198 -34.36 -80.01 -32.63
C PRO A 198 -35.08 -79.67 -33.94
N GLY A 199 -34.31 -79.24 -34.95
CA GLY A 199 -34.80 -78.69 -36.22
C GLY A 199 -34.26 -77.30 -36.54
N GLY A 200 -33.57 -76.65 -35.59
CA GLY A 200 -33.06 -75.29 -35.71
C GLY A 200 -34.17 -74.24 -35.63
N LEU A 201 -33.79 -72.95 -35.57
CA LEU A 201 -34.70 -71.79 -35.66
C LEU A 201 -35.27 -71.60 -37.09
N ALA A 202 -35.26 -72.66 -37.90
CA ALA A 202 -35.29 -72.59 -39.36
C ALA A 202 -36.60 -72.05 -39.94
N ASP A 203 -37.71 -72.01 -39.19
CA ASP A 203 -38.99 -71.47 -39.68
C ASP A 203 -39.82 -70.80 -38.58
N LEU A 204 -39.19 -70.07 -37.65
CA LEU A 204 -39.97 -69.11 -36.86
C LEU A 204 -40.39 -67.96 -37.77
N ARG A 205 -41.59 -68.11 -38.36
CA ARG A 205 -42.33 -67.07 -39.10
C ARG A 205 -42.12 -65.75 -38.37
N ARG A 206 -41.42 -64.81 -39.02
CA ARG A 206 -41.11 -63.49 -38.46
C ARG A 206 -42.36 -62.95 -37.77
N PRO A 207 -42.31 -62.61 -36.47
CA PRO A 207 -43.43 -61.94 -35.83
C PRO A 207 -43.80 -60.78 -36.74
N LEU A 208 -45.05 -60.77 -37.23
CA LEU A 208 -45.55 -59.64 -37.99
C LEU A 208 -45.52 -58.47 -37.00
N MET A 209 -44.48 -57.64 -37.09
CA MET A 209 -44.38 -56.37 -36.39
C MET A 209 -45.67 -55.64 -36.76
N SER A 210 -46.65 -55.64 -35.86
CA SER A 210 -47.84 -54.81 -35.99
C SER A 210 -47.31 -53.41 -36.20
N ALA A 211 -47.55 -52.86 -37.39
CA ALA A 211 -47.00 -51.60 -37.84
C ALA A 211 -47.12 -50.57 -36.71
N VAL A 212 -46.00 -50.29 -36.03
CA VAL A 212 -45.79 -48.98 -35.46
C VAL A 212 -45.78 -48.10 -36.69
N GLU A 213 -46.92 -47.42 -36.88
CA GLU A 213 -47.09 -46.36 -37.84
C GLU A 213 -45.86 -45.47 -37.71
N ALA A 214 -45.00 -45.54 -38.72
CA ALA A 214 -43.90 -44.61 -38.88
C ALA A 214 -44.57 -43.24 -39.04
N ALA A 215 -44.84 -42.58 -37.93
CA ALA A 215 -45.17 -41.18 -37.90
C ALA A 215 -44.08 -40.52 -38.72
N ALA A 216 -44.50 -39.96 -39.86
CA ALA A 216 -43.63 -39.26 -40.77
C ALA A 216 -42.70 -38.34 -39.96
N PRO A 217 -41.42 -38.20 -40.35
CA PRO A 217 -40.59 -37.17 -39.75
C PRO A 217 -41.33 -35.86 -39.98
N VAL A 218 -41.90 -35.30 -38.90
CA VAL A 218 -42.30 -33.91 -38.89
C VAL A 218 -41.00 -33.19 -39.16
N ALA A 219 -40.88 -32.65 -40.37
CA ALA A 219 -39.84 -31.71 -40.73
C ALA A 219 -39.99 -30.54 -39.76
N VAL A 220 -39.28 -30.60 -38.64
CA VAL A 220 -38.99 -29.43 -37.83
C VAL A 220 -38.18 -28.56 -38.77
N ALA A 221 -38.85 -27.53 -39.28
CA ALA A 221 -38.24 -26.48 -40.07
C ALA A 221 -36.98 -26.04 -39.33
N ALA A 222 -35.85 -26.11 -40.04
CA ALA A 222 -34.63 -25.48 -39.60
C ALA A 222 -34.95 -24.01 -39.31
N PRO A 223 -34.66 -23.48 -38.10
CA PRO A 223 -34.72 -22.04 -37.91
C PRO A 223 -33.72 -21.41 -38.88
N GLU A 224 -34.18 -20.39 -39.60
CA GLU A 224 -33.34 -19.50 -40.41
C GLU A 224 -32.12 -19.07 -39.57
N PRO A 225 -30.90 -19.07 -40.15
CA PRO A 225 -29.77 -18.44 -39.51
C PRO A 225 -30.03 -16.94 -39.50
N GLU A 226 -30.34 -16.38 -38.32
CA GLU A 226 -30.26 -14.95 -38.12
C GLU A 226 -28.84 -14.45 -38.49
N PRO A 227 -28.73 -13.26 -39.10
CA PRO A 227 -27.46 -12.72 -39.54
C PRO A 227 -26.52 -12.58 -38.34
N VAL A 228 -25.38 -13.28 -38.42
CA VAL A 228 -24.24 -13.11 -37.52
C VAL A 228 -23.76 -11.67 -37.67
N ALA A 229 -24.22 -10.81 -36.77
CA ALA A 229 -23.61 -9.51 -36.55
C ALA A 229 -22.21 -9.73 -35.99
N ASP A 230 -21.26 -9.00 -36.58
CA ASP A 230 -19.85 -8.88 -36.25
C ASP A 230 -19.48 -9.32 -34.83
N ALA A 231 -18.51 -10.24 -34.79
CA ALA A 231 -17.67 -10.44 -33.62
C ALA A 231 -16.86 -9.15 -33.36
N PRO A 232 -16.97 -8.50 -32.19
CA PRO A 232 -15.91 -7.63 -31.73
C PRO A 232 -14.75 -8.51 -31.24
N ASP A 233 -13.58 -8.25 -31.79
CA ASP A 233 -12.31 -8.77 -31.31
C ASP A 233 -12.23 -8.69 -29.78
N GLY A 234 -11.88 -9.83 -29.19
CA GLY A 234 -11.64 -9.94 -27.77
C GLY A 234 -10.44 -9.10 -27.35
N HIS A 235 -10.69 -8.09 -26.54
CA HIS A 235 -9.78 -7.73 -25.45
C HIS A 235 -10.61 -7.60 -24.18
N GLY A 236 -10.23 -8.41 -23.19
CA GLY A 236 -10.97 -8.62 -21.96
C GLY A 236 -11.14 -7.35 -21.13
N ALA A 237 -12.29 -7.25 -20.49
CA ALA A 237 -12.48 -6.49 -19.27
C ALA A 237 -13.56 -7.18 -18.45
N ILE A 238 -13.19 -7.51 -17.23
CA ILE A 238 -13.96 -8.12 -16.17
C ILE A 238 -15.11 -7.16 -15.80
N ALA A 239 -16.32 -7.69 -15.69
CA ALA A 239 -17.53 -6.95 -15.39
C ALA A 239 -17.56 -6.44 -13.93
N GLU A 240 -17.83 -5.14 -13.78
CA GLU A 240 -18.49 -4.57 -12.62
C GLU A 240 -19.97 -5.01 -12.64
N LEU A 241 -20.43 -5.54 -11.51
CA LEU A 241 -21.83 -5.77 -11.20
C LEU A 241 -22.48 -4.43 -10.80
N GLU A 242 -23.27 -3.83 -11.69
CA GLU A 242 -24.34 -2.92 -11.29
C GLU A 242 -25.58 -3.75 -10.91
N VAL A 243 -25.86 -3.81 -9.61
CA VAL A 243 -27.13 -4.31 -9.07
C VAL A 243 -28.09 -3.12 -8.99
N GLY A 244 -29.19 -3.25 -9.73
CA GLY A 244 -30.29 -2.30 -9.75
C GLY A 244 -31.01 -2.16 -8.41
N GLU A 245 -31.33 -0.90 -8.16
CA GLU A 245 -32.23 -0.29 -7.20
C GLU A 245 -33.67 -0.82 -7.36
N ASP A 246 -34.21 -1.50 -6.33
CA ASP A 246 -35.59 -1.29 -5.83
C ASP A 246 -35.91 -2.30 -4.69
N ALA A 247 -35.86 -1.83 -3.44
CA ALA A 247 -36.71 -2.34 -2.36
C ALA A 247 -36.62 -1.41 -1.14
N THR A 248 -37.73 -0.71 -0.92
CA THR A 248 -38.12 -0.02 0.30
C THR A 248 -38.02 -0.91 1.55
N VAL A 249 -37.55 -0.34 2.68
CA VAL A 249 -37.95 -0.62 4.10
C VAL A 249 -37.02 0.18 5.08
N PRO A 250 -37.49 0.57 6.29
CA PRO A 250 -37.31 1.94 6.80
C PRO A 250 -36.25 2.13 7.91
N MET A 251 -35.97 3.41 8.15
CA MET A 251 -35.34 4.02 9.33
C MET A 251 -35.43 3.19 10.62
N VAL A 252 -34.27 2.81 11.17
CA VAL A 252 -34.06 2.77 12.62
C VAL A 252 -32.74 3.46 12.94
N ARG A 253 -32.89 4.55 13.67
CA ARG A 253 -31.88 5.35 14.34
C ARG A 253 -31.21 4.51 15.44
N THR A 254 -29.89 4.49 15.49
CA THR A 254 -29.16 4.17 16.72
C THR A 254 -27.93 5.05 16.81
N GLU A 255 -27.80 5.70 17.95
CA GLU A 255 -26.77 6.67 18.28
C GLU A 255 -25.53 5.96 18.88
N HIS A 256 -24.42 6.69 18.96
CA HIS A 256 -23.24 6.46 19.82
C HIS A 256 -22.21 5.38 19.43
N SER A 257 -21.06 5.80 18.86
CA SER A 257 -19.80 5.94 19.64
C SER A 257 -18.61 6.32 18.76
N ASP A 258 -17.81 7.23 19.30
CA ASP A 258 -16.39 7.48 19.01
C ASP A 258 -15.58 6.21 18.73
N GLN A 259 -14.76 6.21 17.68
CA GLN A 259 -13.30 6.32 17.82
C GLN A 259 -12.58 6.32 16.46
N LEU A 260 -11.64 7.25 16.37
CA LEU A 260 -10.63 7.42 15.34
C LEU A 260 -9.60 6.27 15.33
N VAL A 261 -9.26 5.80 14.13
CA VAL A 261 -7.86 5.57 13.69
C VAL A 261 -7.79 5.63 12.16
N PRO A 262 -6.93 6.46 11.55
CA PRO A 262 -6.68 6.39 10.12
C PRO A 262 -5.69 5.26 9.81
N PHE A 263 -6.13 4.29 9.00
CA PHE A 263 -5.24 3.33 8.37
C PHE A 263 -4.44 4.07 7.29
N THR A 264 -3.13 4.22 7.49
CA THR A 264 -2.20 4.75 6.50
C THR A 264 -2.00 3.70 5.40
N SER A 265 -2.58 3.95 4.23
CA SER A 265 -2.43 3.10 3.06
C SER A 265 -1.14 3.45 2.32
N ALA A 266 -0.22 2.49 2.32
CA ALA A 266 1.11 2.58 1.72
C ALA A 266 1.04 2.67 0.18
N ALA A 267 1.91 3.52 -0.37
CA ALA A 267 2.13 3.68 -1.80
C ALA A 267 2.60 2.37 -2.47
N PRO A 268 2.17 2.07 -3.72
CA PRO A 268 2.71 0.96 -4.47
C PRO A 268 4.09 1.30 -5.08
N VAL A 269 5.07 0.45 -4.77
CA VAL A 269 6.38 0.40 -5.44
C VAL A 269 6.17 -0.10 -6.87
N VAL A 270 6.57 0.72 -7.84
CA VAL A 270 6.53 0.40 -9.28
C VAL A 270 7.65 -0.59 -9.60
N LEU A 271 7.27 -1.85 -9.85
CA LEU A 271 8.13 -2.88 -10.45
C LEU A 271 7.99 -2.83 -11.98
N THR A 272 9.12 -2.60 -12.64
CA THR A 272 9.31 -2.63 -14.10
C THR A 272 9.11 -4.07 -14.62
N PRO A 273 8.58 -4.27 -15.86
CA PRO A 273 8.26 -5.60 -16.36
C PRO A 273 9.53 -6.28 -16.93
N MET A 274 10.05 -7.28 -16.22
CA MET A 274 11.17 -8.12 -16.68
C MET A 274 10.87 -9.62 -16.47
N VAL A 275 9.60 -10.03 -16.67
CA VAL A 275 9.17 -11.43 -16.42
C VAL A 275 8.56 -12.12 -17.65
N GLU A 276 8.27 -11.43 -18.75
CA GLU A 276 7.68 -12.07 -19.95
C GLU A 276 8.65 -12.95 -20.77
N ARG A 277 9.93 -13.07 -20.40
CA ARG A 277 10.91 -13.84 -21.18
C ARG A 277 11.19 -15.26 -20.65
N ALA A 278 10.62 -15.66 -19.52
CA ALA A 278 10.92 -16.95 -18.88
C ALA A 278 9.91 -18.07 -19.18
N VAL A 279 8.72 -17.74 -19.69
CA VAL A 279 7.63 -18.73 -19.83
C VAL A 279 7.66 -19.50 -21.16
N ASP A 280 8.34 -18.99 -22.19
CA ASP A 280 8.38 -19.64 -23.52
C ASP A 280 9.36 -20.85 -23.60
N THR A 281 10.31 -20.94 -22.68
CA THR A 281 11.38 -21.96 -22.72
C THR A 281 10.95 -23.32 -22.17
N ILE A 282 9.84 -23.38 -21.40
CA ILE A 282 9.41 -24.61 -20.73
C ILE A 282 8.50 -25.48 -21.62
N TRP A 283 7.87 -24.91 -22.66
CA TRP A 283 6.84 -25.63 -23.43
C TRP A 283 7.23 -26.01 -24.87
N THR A 284 8.31 -25.48 -25.44
CA THR A 284 8.62 -25.70 -26.88
C THR A 284 9.84 -26.58 -27.18
N GLY A 285 10.56 -27.10 -26.17
CA GLY A 285 11.59 -28.14 -26.38
C GLY A 285 12.68 -27.79 -27.40
N ARG A 286 12.96 -26.51 -27.62
CA ARG A 286 13.98 -26.05 -28.58
C ARG A 286 15.25 -25.66 -27.82
N PRO A 287 16.39 -26.33 -28.03
CA PRO A 287 17.65 -25.89 -27.44
C PRO A 287 18.01 -24.54 -28.05
N SER A 288 18.13 -23.52 -27.20
CA SER A 288 18.64 -22.22 -27.62
C SER A 288 20.14 -22.36 -27.86
N ASP A 289 20.55 -22.13 -29.11
CA ASP A 289 21.96 -22.05 -29.49
C ASP A 289 22.67 -21.01 -28.64
N GLU A 290 23.79 -21.46 -28.07
CA GLU A 290 24.72 -20.70 -27.25
C GLU A 290 25.24 -19.47 -28.00
N ALA A 291 24.97 -18.29 -27.47
CA ALA A 291 25.79 -17.11 -27.73
C ALA A 291 26.67 -16.87 -26.49
N PRO A 292 28.00 -16.80 -26.62
CA PRO A 292 28.89 -16.64 -25.49
C PRO A 292 28.70 -15.27 -24.84
N TRP A 293 28.46 -15.29 -23.53
CA TRP A 293 28.52 -14.12 -22.67
C TRP A 293 29.88 -13.41 -22.84
N THR A 294 29.89 -12.24 -23.48
CA THR A 294 31.00 -11.30 -23.36
C THR A 294 30.76 -10.42 -22.13
N PRO A 295 31.67 -10.38 -21.14
CA PRO A 295 31.53 -9.47 -20.02
C PRO A 295 31.68 -8.02 -20.50
N VAL A 296 30.67 -7.21 -20.23
CA VAL A 296 30.72 -5.75 -20.42
C VAL A 296 31.70 -5.19 -19.40
N ALA A 297 32.79 -4.61 -19.88
CA ALA A 297 33.75 -3.90 -19.07
C ALA A 297 33.09 -2.64 -18.45
N GLU A 298 33.03 -2.59 -17.13
CA GLU A 298 32.73 -1.36 -16.39
C GLU A 298 33.91 -0.38 -16.56
N PRO A 299 33.66 0.91 -16.84
CA PRO A 299 34.71 1.92 -16.80
C PRO A 299 35.08 2.20 -15.33
N ASN A 300 36.33 1.88 -14.98
CA ASN A 300 37.00 2.28 -13.74
C ASN A 300 36.78 3.76 -13.43
N LEU A 301 35.98 4.04 -12.40
CA LEU A 301 35.80 5.36 -11.80
C LEU A 301 36.41 5.39 -10.39
N LEU A 302 37.64 4.89 -10.24
CA LEU A 302 38.40 4.89 -8.99
C LEU A 302 39.90 5.11 -9.23
N ASP A 303 40.25 6.10 -10.04
CA ASP A 303 41.59 6.71 -10.05
C ASP A 303 41.45 8.13 -9.49
N GLY A 304 41.75 8.32 -8.20
CA GLY A 304 41.75 9.68 -7.63
C GLY A 304 41.72 9.85 -6.11
N LEU A 305 42.00 8.84 -5.28
CA LEU A 305 42.01 9.01 -3.81
C LEU A 305 43.22 8.38 -3.10
N ASP A 306 44.39 8.36 -3.74
CA ASP A 306 45.67 8.12 -3.06
C ASP A 306 46.35 9.46 -2.72
N ALA A 307 45.99 10.07 -1.58
CA ALA A 307 46.87 10.99 -0.83
C ALA A 307 46.26 11.54 0.48
N ILE A 308 45.81 10.70 1.42
CA ILE A 308 45.77 11.08 2.85
C ILE A 308 46.02 9.83 3.71
N THR A 309 47.29 9.45 3.86
CA THR A 309 47.75 8.63 5.00
C THR A 309 48.11 9.58 6.14
N GLU A 310 47.23 9.67 7.14
CA GLU A 310 47.57 10.21 8.46
C GLU A 310 47.28 9.14 9.52
N GLU A 311 48.24 8.99 10.42
CA GLU A 311 48.40 7.92 11.40
C GLU A 311 47.23 7.85 12.40
N VAL A 312 46.68 6.64 12.61
CA VAL A 312 45.84 6.34 13.78
C VAL A 312 46.48 5.18 14.55
N PRO A 313 46.86 5.35 15.82
CA PRO A 313 47.53 4.32 16.60
C PRO A 313 46.56 3.20 17.04
N ALA A 314 47.09 1.99 16.99
CA ALA A 314 46.41 0.73 17.28
C ALA A 314 45.74 0.67 18.66
N VAL A 315 44.41 0.51 18.67
CA VAL A 315 43.66 0.10 19.86
C VAL A 315 43.71 -1.42 19.96
N ARG A 316 44.41 -1.86 21.01
CA ARG A 316 44.58 -3.23 21.48
C ARG A 316 43.22 -3.82 21.87
N GLN A 317 42.65 -4.69 21.05
CA GLN A 317 41.52 -5.54 21.43
C GLN A 317 42.03 -6.71 22.30
N GLU A 318 41.78 -6.62 23.61
CA GLU A 318 41.86 -7.76 24.51
C GLU A 318 40.69 -8.71 24.23
N ARG A 319 41.01 -9.98 23.96
CA ARG A 319 40.06 -11.08 23.82
C ARG A 319 39.53 -11.46 25.20
N PRO A 320 38.21 -11.56 25.44
CA PRO A 320 37.70 -12.22 26.62
C PRO A 320 37.77 -13.75 26.47
N ASN A 321 38.32 -14.36 27.52
CA ASN A 321 38.66 -15.77 27.66
C ASN A 321 37.48 -16.75 27.56
N ASP A 322 37.79 -17.91 27.01
CA ASP A 322 37.12 -19.20 27.17
C ASP A 322 36.66 -19.44 28.62
N VAL A 323 35.34 -19.55 28.82
CA VAL A 323 34.78 -20.19 30.02
C VAL A 323 34.59 -21.66 29.70
N THR A 324 35.54 -22.46 30.18
CA THR A 324 35.49 -23.91 30.17
C THR A 324 34.31 -24.40 31.00
N ILE A 325 33.39 -25.12 30.35
CA ILE A 325 32.36 -25.94 30.98
C ILE A 325 33.08 -27.11 31.68
N ARG A 326 33.05 -27.14 33.02
CA ARG A 326 33.31 -28.34 33.82
C ARG A 326 32.07 -28.65 34.64
N GLY A 327 31.53 -29.84 34.41
CA GLY A 327 30.57 -30.48 35.29
C GLY A 327 31.25 -31.10 36.50
N GLU A 328 30.51 -31.11 37.60
CA GLU A 328 30.61 -31.94 38.82
C GLU A 328 29.15 -31.95 39.32
N GLU A 329 28.35 -33.02 39.21
CA GLU A 329 28.40 -34.31 39.92
C GLU A 329 28.49 -34.18 41.46
N LEU A 330 27.49 -34.77 42.12
CA LEU A 330 27.41 -35.23 43.53
C LEU A 330 26.99 -34.23 44.63
N ALA A 331 25.71 -34.30 45.02
CA ALA A 331 25.25 -34.69 46.37
C ALA A 331 23.75 -35.02 46.35
#